data_AF-A0A2E9H171-F1
#
_entry.id   AF-A0A2E9H171-F1
#
_cell.length_a   1.000
_cell.length_b   1.000
_cell.length_c   1.000
_cell.angle_alpha   90.00
_cell.angle_beta   90.00
_cell.angle_gamma   90.00
#
_symmetry.space_group_name_H-M   'P 1'
#
loop_
_entity.id
_entity.type
_entity.pdbx_description
1 polymer ?
#
loop_
_entity_poly.entity_id
_entity_poly.type
_entity_poly.pdbx_seq_one_letter_code
_entity_poly.pdbx_strand_id
1 'polypeptide(L)'
;MKLFAWLQTESASMLASMTDSILDSGASVFSFFAIRYALQPADEEHRFGHGKAESLAALAQSAFIAGSSMLLVFHSIEQLIQGPRLPSVNTGIWVSGAAIALTLVLITIQRIAIKHTDSQAVKADHLHYQSDILLNIAVIIALLLSGWGLLWADSVFAIGIAAYLIIGAIKIGSQAFNSLMDRELPEQTQQQIITIAKSVDGVRGLHGLRTREAGPTRFIQLHIELDDRLSLLKAHAISDCVEAELMKHFPAADIIVHMDPEIVAKVEGSITH
;
A
#
# COMPACT_ATOMS: atom_id res chain seq x y z
N MET A 1 21.83 3.67 -19.29
CA MET A 1 21.64 4.93 -20.03
C MET A 1 22.18 6.14 -19.27
N LYS A 2 21.66 6.50 -18.08
CA LYS A 2 22.13 7.67 -17.30
C LYS A 2 23.62 7.61 -16.89
N LEU A 3 24.14 6.43 -16.53
CA LEU A 3 25.57 6.20 -16.23
C LEU A 3 26.50 6.59 -17.40
N PHE A 4 26.08 6.31 -18.63
CA PHE A 4 26.84 6.61 -19.84
C PHE A 4 26.79 8.11 -20.19
N ALA A 5 25.68 8.78 -19.89
CA ALA A 5 25.54 10.23 -20.03
C ALA A 5 26.35 11.01 -18.98
N TRP A 6 26.43 10.50 -17.74
CA TRP A 6 27.26 11.10 -16.69
C TRP A 6 28.75 11.06 -17.03
N LEU A 7 29.26 9.90 -17.48
CA LEU A 7 30.67 9.72 -17.88
C LEU A 7 31.11 10.65 -19.03
N GLN A 8 30.19 11.17 -19.83
CA GLN A 8 30.50 12.14 -20.88
C GLN A 8 30.35 13.61 -20.49
N THR A 9 29.53 13.93 -19.49
CA THR A 9 29.13 15.34 -19.25
C THR A 9 29.83 15.99 -18.06
N GLU A 10 30.44 15.20 -17.15
CA GLU A 10 31.05 15.67 -15.88
C GLU A 10 30.17 16.63 -15.07
N SER A 11 28.85 16.61 -15.30
CA SER A 11 27.92 17.59 -14.74
C SER A 11 27.37 17.10 -13.40
N ALA A 12 27.42 17.98 -12.39
CA ALA A 12 26.83 17.74 -11.08
C ALA A 12 25.32 17.43 -11.15
N SER A 13 24.60 17.98 -12.14
CA SER A 13 23.16 17.70 -12.32
C SER A 13 22.90 16.27 -12.83
N MET A 14 23.80 15.71 -13.65
CA MET A 14 23.72 14.33 -14.12
C MET A 14 24.05 13.35 -12.98
N LEU A 15 24.99 13.70 -12.08
CA LEU A 15 25.31 12.89 -10.90
C LEU A 15 24.13 12.82 -9.93
N ALA A 16 23.44 13.95 -9.68
CA ALA A 16 22.23 13.99 -8.88
C ALA A 16 21.13 13.09 -9.47
N SER A 17 20.80 13.26 -10.76
CA SER A 17 19.78 12.43 -11.43
C SER A 17 20.14 10.94 -11.51
N MET A 18 21.43 10.60 -11.56
CA MET A 18 21.91 9.22 -11.49
C MET A 18 21.75 8.65 -10.09
N THR A 19 22.06 9.43 -9.06
CA THR A 19 21.92 9.03 -7.66
C THR A 19 20.46 8.76 -7.33
N ASP A 20 19.56 9.64 -7.76
CA ASP A 20 18.10 9.44 -7.64
C ASP A 20 17.67 8.12 -8.30
N SER A 21 18.06 7.88 -9.55
CA SER A 21 17.69 6.63 -10.24
C SER A 21 18.30 5.36 -9.63
N ILE A 22 19.46 5.45 -8.96
CA ILE A 22 20.03 4.33 -8.20
C ILE A 22 19.19 4.07 -6.94
N LEU A 23 18.80 5.12 -6.23
CA LEU A 23 17.93 5.01 -5.06
C LEU A 23 16.56 4.44 -5.45
N ASP A 24 15.98 4.88 -6.56
CA ASP A 24 14.72 4.37 -7.10
C ASP A 24 14.81 2.89 -7.49
N SER A 25 15.88 2.53 -8.19
CA SER A 25 16.14 1.13 -8.56
C SER A 25 16.31 0.27 -7.31
N GLY A 26 17.04 0.77 -6.30
CA GLY A 26 17.20 0.11 -5.01
C GLY A 26 15.87 -0.08 -4.27
N ALA A 27 15.02 0.96 -4.24
CA ALA A 27 13.69 0.90 -3.64
C ALA A 27 12.78 -0.11 -4.36
N SER A 28 12.80 -0.15 -5.69
CA SER A 28 12.05 -1.12 -6.48
C SER A 28 12.52 -2.56 -6.26
N VAL A 29 13.84 -2.79 -6.17
CA VAL A 29 14.41 -4.11 -5.85
C VAL A 29 14.02 -4.53 -4.43
N PHE A 30 14.10 -3.61 -3.47
CA PHE A 30 13.67 -3.87 -2.10
C PHE A 30 12.18 -4.24 -2.03
N SER A 31 11.32 -3.47 -2.71
CA SER A 31 9.87 -3.74 -2.77
C SER A 31 9.58 -5.10 -3.42
N PHE A 32 10.30 -5.45 -4.49
CA PHE A 32 10.20 -6.79 -5.11
C PHE A 32 10.56 -7.91 -4.13
N PHE A 33 11.67 -7.79 -3.40
CA PHE A 33 12.05 -8.81 -2.41
C PHE A 33 11.07 -8.88 -1.24
N ALA A 34 10.55 -7.74 -0.79
CA ALA A 34 9.55 -7.71 0.28
C ALA A 34 8.22 -8.36 -0.13
N ILE A 35 7.73 -8.10 -1.35
CA ILE A 35 6.55 -8.78 -1.90
C ILE A 35 6.82 -10.28 -2.04
N ARG A 36 7.99 -10.65 -2.57
CA ARG A 36 8.38 -12.07 -2.70
C ARG A 36 8.41 -12.78 -1.34
N TYR A 37 8.90 -12.12 -0.31
CA TYR A 37 8.91 -12.63 1.06
C TYR A 37 7.48 -12.70 1.63
N ALA A 38 6.67 -11.66 1.42
CA ALA A 38 5.28 -11.63 1.88
C ALA A 38 4.38 -12.71 1.27
N LEU A 39 4.69 -13.14 0.04
CA LEU A 39 4.00 -14.24 -0.65
C LEU A 39 4.46 -15.64 -0.19
N GLN A 40 5.47 -15.74 0.68
CA GLN A 40 5.87 -17.04 1.21
C GLN A 40 4.78 -17.59 2.15
N PRO A 41 4.44 -18.89 2.02
CA PRO A 41 3.47 -19.53 2.91
C PRO A 41 3.99 -19.54 4.35
N ALA A 42 3.12 -19.89 5.30
CA ALA A 42 3.47 -20.05 6.70
C ALA A 42 4.61 -21.07 6.88
N ASP A 43 5.59 -20.72 7.70
CA ASP A 43 6.70 -21.59 8.11
C ASP A 43 6.62 -21.91 9.62
N GLU A 44 7.63 -22.61 10.15
CA GLU A 44 7.63 -22.99 11.56
C GLU A 44 7.77 -21.81 12.51
N GLU A 45 8.48 -20.75 12.09
CA GLU A 45 8.74 -19.53 12.87
C GLU A 45 7.60 -18.50 12.72
N HIS A 46 6.85 -18.55 11.62
CA HIS A 46 5.80 -17.63 11.19
C HIS A 46 4.53 -18.40 10.78
N ARG A 47 3.80 -18.92 11.77
CA ARG A 47 2.59 -19.75 11.58
C ARG A 47 1.42 -19.04 10.89
N PHE A 48 1.38 -17.71 10.94
CA PHE A 48 0.37 -16.89 10.25
C PHE A 48 0.84 -16.39 8.86
N GLY A 49 2.03 -16.82 8.42
CA GLY A 49 2.63 -16.39 7.16
C GLY A 49 3.31 -15.02 7.24
N HIS A 50 3.74 -14.55 6.07
CA HIS A 50 4.63 -13.40 5.93
C HIS A 50 3.94 -12.13 5.43
N GLY A 51 2.60 -12.12 5.33
CA GLY A 51 1.83 -11.03 4.71
C GLY A 51 2.12 -9.63 5.29
N LYS A 52 2.44 -9.52 6.59
CA LYS A 52 2.79 -8.23 7.23
C LYS A 52 4.08 -7.61 6.69
N ALA A 53 4.98 -8.39 6.07
CA ALA A 53 6.18 -7.87 5.42
C ALA A 53 5.84 -6.92 4.27
N GLU A 54 4.71 -7.13 3.60
CA GLU A 54 4.22 -6.23 2.57
C GLU A 54 3.85 -4.86 3.13
N SER A 55 3.09 -4.83 4.24
CA SER A 55 2.73 -3.60 4.94
C SER A 55 3.97 -2.89 5.49
N LEU A 56 4.96 -3.64 5.97
CA LEU A 56 6.23 -3.06 6.43
C LEU A 56 7.00 -2.39 5.29
N ALA A 57 7.05 -3.02 4.11
CA ALA A 57 7.69 -2.44 2.94
C ALA A 57 6.95 -1.20 2.43
N ALA A 58 5.61 -1.23 2.39
CA ALA A 58 4.79 -0.07 2.05
C ALA A 58 5.01 1.09 3.02
N LEU A 59 5.15 0.81 4.32
CA LEU A 59 5.45 1.81 5.34
C LEU A 59 6.84 2.42 5.12
N ALA A 60 7.87 1.61 4.91
CA ALA A 60 9.23 2.07 4.63
C ALA A 60 9.30 2.94 3.37
N GLN A 61 8.63 2.51 2.29
CA GLN A 61 8.57 3.26 1.04
C GLN A 61 7.82 4.59 1.22
N SER A 62 6.70 4.60 1.95
CA SER A 62 5.98 5.84 2.25
C SER A 62 6.83 6.85 3.04
N ALA A 63 7.63 6.38 4.00
CA ALA A 63 8.54 7.22 4.76
C ALA A 63 9.63 7.82 3.87
N PHE A 64 10.20 7.03 2.96
CA PHE A 64 11.19 7.50 1.99
C PHE A 64 10.60 8.57 1.06
N ILE A 65 9.42 8.33 0.48
CA ILE A 65 8.73 9.30 -0.39
C ILE A 65 8.43 10.59 0.36
N ALA A 66 7.92 10.52 1.59
CA ALA A 66 7.63 11.68 2.41
C ALA A 66 8.91 12.50 2.70
N GLY A 67 10.01 11.83 3.06
CA GLY A 67 11.31 12.46 3.31
C GLY A 67 11.86 13.17 2.07
N SER A 68 11.91 12.48 0.93
CA SER A 68 12.39 13.04 -0.34
C SER A 68 11.54 14.22 -0.81
N SER A 69 10.22 14.12 -0.66
CA SER A 69 9.29 15.21 -1.01
C SER A 69 9.48 16.42 -0.09
N MET A 70 9.73 16.21 1.20
CA MET A 70 9.99 17.30 2.14
C MET A 70 11.30 18.04 1.81
N LEU A 71 12.35 17.30 1.43
CA LEU A 71 13.60 17.89 0.92
C LEU A 71 13.37 18.69 -0.36
N LEU A 72 12.52 18.22 -1.27
CA LEU A 72 12.14 18.92 -2.49
C LEU A 72 11.42 20.24 -2.18
N VAL A 73 10.50 20.26 -1.21
CA VAL A 73 9.86 21.49 -0.73
C VAL A 73 10.91 22.48 -0.22
N PHE A 74 11.84 22.03 0.63
CA PHE A 74 12.87 22.92 1.17
C PHE A 74 13.76 23.53 0.08
N HIS A 75 14.24 22.72 -0.87
CA HIS A 75 15.04 23.20 -2.00
C HIS A 75 14.25 24.16 -2.90
N SER A 76 12.97 23.86 -3.15
CA SER A 76 12.12 24.70 -4.00
C SER A 76 11.84 26.06 -3.35
N ILE A 77 11.64 26.10 -2.02
CA ILE A 77 11.51 27.35 -1.26
C ILE A 77 12.82 28.12 -1.25
N GLU A 78 13.96 27.46 -1.03
CA GLU A 78 15.28 28.09 -1.06
C GLU A 78 15.55 28.74 -2.43
N GLN A 79 15.23 28.04 -3.53
CA GLN A 79 15.37 28.54 -4.88
C GLN A 79 14.46 29.74 -5.18
N LEU A 80 13.25 29.77 -4.60
CA LEU A 80 12.32 30.89 -4.70
C LEU A 80 12.86 32.15 -3.99
N ILE A 81 13.59 31.98 -2.88
CA ILE A 81 14.15 33.07 -2.07
C ILE A 81 15.49 33.57 -2.63
N GLN A 82 16.40 32.67 -3.04
CA GLN A 82 17.75 33.02 -3.49
C GLN A 82 17.82 33.43 -4.97
N GLY A 83 16.76 33.22 -5.74
CA GLY A 83 16.70 33.49 -7.17
C GLY A 83 17.11 32.26 -8.01
N PRO A 84 16.40 31.98 -9.12
CA PRO A 84 16.57 30.75 -9.88
C PRO A 84 17.94 30.69 -10.58
N ARG A 85 18.72 29.64 -10.30
CA ARG A 85 19.91 29.30 -11.09
C ARG A 85 19.45 28.72 -12.43
N LEU A 86 19.80 29.40 -13.53
CA LEU A 86 19.49 28.97 -14.90
C LEU A 86 20.08 27.57 -15.15
N PRO A 87 19.25 26.53 -15.35
CA PRO A 87 19.74 25.24 -15.83
C PRO A 87 20.17 25.40 -17.29
N SER A 88 21.25 24.73 -17.71
CA SER A 88 21.66 24.70 -19.11
C SER A 88 20.59 24.02 -19.98
N VAL A 89 19.87 24.84 -20.75
CA VAL A 89 18.61 24.54 -21.45
C VAL A 89 18.72 23.46 -22.55
N ASN A 90 19.91 23.18 -23.09
CA ASN A 90 20.01 22.45 -24.36
C ASN A 90 20.08 20.91 -24.26
N THR A 91 20.44 20.33 -23.11
CA THR A 91 20.59 18.87 -22.95
C THR A 91 19.48 18.21 -22.11
N GLY A 92 18.69 18.98 -21.36
CA GLY A 92 17.64 18.44 -20.48
C GLY A 92 16.39 17.92 -21.21
N ILE A 93 16.00 18.57 -22.31
CA ILE A 93 14.71 18.32 -22.99
C ILE A 93 14.61 16.89 -23.56
N TRP A 94 15.67 16.40 -24.21
CA TRP A 94 15.68 15.05 -24.80
C TRP A 94 15.73 13.94 -23.74
N VAL A 95 16.43 14.16 -22.62
CA VAL A 95 16.56 13.20 -21.52
C VAL A 95 15.25 13.10 -20.73
N SER A 96 14.58 14.23 -20.47
CA SER A 96 13.25 14.27 -19.83
C SER A 96 12.17 13.64 -20.71
N GLY A 97 12.19 13.89 -22.03
CA GLY A 97 11.24 13.26 -22.96
C GLY A 97 11.33 11.73 -22.98
N ALA A 98 12.55 11.19 -23.00
CA ALA A 98 12.79 9.74 -22.94
C ALA A 98 12.40 9.14 -21.59
N ALA A 99 12.63 9.86 -20.48
CA ALA A 99 12.22 9.43 -19.15
C ALA A 99 10.70 9.33 -19.03
N ILE A 100 9.95 10.33 -19.50
CA ILE A 100 8.47 10.36 -19.46
C ILE A 100 7.87 9.19 -20.22
N ALA A 101 8.39 8.89 -21.42
CA ALA A 101 7.90 7.76 -22.21
C ALA A 101 8.08 6.43 -21.46
N LEU A 102 9.22 6.26 -20.79
CA LEU A 102 9.51 5.04 -20.02
C LEU A 102 8.64 4.96 -18.76
N THR A 103 8.44 6.06 -18.04
CA THR A 103 7.60 6.10 -16.84
C THR A 103 6.12 5.89 -17.19
N LEU A 104 5.62 6.43 -18.31
CA LEU A 104 4.25 6.18 -18.80
C LEU A 104 3.98 4.69 -19.06
N VAL A 105 4.94 3.98 -19.66
CA VAL A 105 4.83 2.53 -19.89
C VAL A 105 4.77 1.79 -18.56
N LEU A 106 5.63 2.14 -17.61
CA LEU A 106 5.68 1.49 -16.30
C LEU A 106 4.40 1.72 -15.47
N ILE A 107 3.86 2.94 -15.45
CA ILE A 107 2.58 3.26 -14.80
C ILE A 107 1.43 2.46 -15.41
N THR A 108 1.43 2.28 -16.73
CA THR A 108 0.38 1.53 -17.41
C THR A 108 0.41 0.06 -16.99
N ILE A 109 1.60 -0.53 -16.91
CA ILE A 109 1.80 -1.92 -16.43
C ILE A 109 1.35 -2.04 -14.97
N GLN A 110 1.75 -1.11 -14.10
CA GLN A 110 1.38 -1.15 -12.68
C GLN A 110 -0.11 -0.90 -12.45
N ARG A 111 -0.77 -0.04 -13.24
CA ARG A 111 -2.23 0.14 -13.17
C ARG A 111 -2.98 -1.14 -13.47
N ILE A 112 -2.49 -1.93 -14.43
CA ILE A 112 -3.07 -3.24 -14.74
C ILE A 112 -2.85 -4.18 -13.54
N ALA A 113 -1.65 -4.21 -12.95
CA ALA A 113 -1.39 -4.99 -11.75
C ALA A 113 -2.31 -4.61 -10.58
N ILE A 114 -2.40 -3.34 -10.19
CA ILE A 114 -3.26 -2.85 -9.08
C ILE A 114 -4.74 -3.17 -9.31
N LYS A 115 -5.19 -3.15 -10.56
CA LYS A 115 -6.58 -3.48 -10.88
C LYS A 115 -6.88 -4.98 -10.71
N HIS A 116 -5.84 -5.82 -10.73
CA HIS A 116 -5.94 -7.27 -10.55
C HIS A 116 -5.44 -7.77 -9.19
N THR A 117 -4.73 -6.95 -8.41
CA THR A 117 -4.23 -7.29 -7.06
C THR A 117 -4.43 -6.15 -6.06
N ASP A 118 -4.96 -6.47 -4.88
CA ASP A 118 -5.21 -5.50 -3.78
C ASP A 118 -3.94 -5.17 -2.96
N SER A 119 -2.75 -5.38 -3.54
CA SER A 119 -1.45 -5.28 -2.86
C SER A 119 -1.13 -3.85 -2.40
N GLN A 120 -0.77 -3.71 -1.12
CA GLN A 120 -0.35 -2.43 -0.53
C GLN A 120 1.05 -2.01 -0.99
N ALA A 121 1.99 -2.96 -1.13
CA ALA A 121 3.33 -2.64 -1.62
C ALA A 121 3.30 -2.15 -3.07
N VAL A 122 2.46 -2.75 -3.92
CA VAL A 122 2.28 -2.28 -5.31
C VAL A 122 1.62 -0.90 -5.35
N LYS A 123 0.70 -0.58 -4.44
CA LYS A 123 0.11 0.77 -4.32
C LYS A 123 1.16 1.82 -3.91
N ALA A 124 2.08 1.47 -3.00
CA ALA A 124 3.20 2.33 -2.61
C ALA A 124 4.14 2.62 -3.79
N ASP A 125 4.48 1.57 -4.54
CA ASP A 125 5.31 1.68 -5.74
C ASP A 125 4.63 2.50 -6.83
N HIS A 126 3.33 2.31 -7.02
CA HIS A 126 2.55 3.10 -7.96
C HIS A 126 2.54 4.60 -7.65
N LEU A 127 2.44 4.98 -6.38
CA LEU A 127 2.51 6.38 -5.99
C LEU A 127 3.89 6.96 -6.30
N HIS A 128 4.96 6.21 -6.04
CA HIS A 128 6.33 6.61 -6.41
C HIS A 128 6.44 6.93 -7.90
N TYR A 129 5.92 6.07 -8.77
CA TYR A 129 5.96 6.32 -10.21
C TYR A 129 4.99 7.41 -10.69
N GLN A 130 3.81 7.55 -10.07
CA GLN A 130 2.94 8.71 -10.32
C GLN A 130 3.65 10.03 -10.00
N SER A 131 4.49 10.01 -8.96
CA SER A 131 5.36 11.13 -8.60
C SER A 131 6.30 11.47 -9.74
N ASP A 132 6.99 10.48 -10.30
CA ASP A 132 7.91 10.69 -11.42
C ASP A 132 7.20 11.28 -12.65
N ILE A 133 5.98 10.84 -12.98
CA ILE A 133 5.24 11.44 -14.10
C ILE A 133 4.84 12.88 -13.81
N LEU A 134 4.28 13.16 -12.63
CA LEU A 134 3.87 14.51 -12.25
C LEU A 134 5.07 15.46 -12.24
N LEU A 135 6.19 15.02 -11.68
CA LEU A 135 7.43 15.77 -11.59
C LEU A 135 7.98 16.06 -13.00
N ASN A 136 7.99 15.07 -13.90
CA ASN A 136 8.40 15.29 -15.27
C ASN A 136 7.43 16.19 -16.08
N ILE A 137 6.12 16.10 -15.86
CA ILE A 137 5.13 17.00 -16.47
C ILE A 137 5.35 18.44 -16.00
N ALA A 138 5.59 18.64 -14.71
CA ALA A 138 5.90 19.96 -14.18
C ALA A 138 7.20 20.52 -14.74
N VAL A 139 8.24 19.70 -14.90
CA VAL A 139 9.49 20.13 -15.55
C VAL A 139 9.24 20.58 -16.99
N ILE A 140 8.40 19.87 -17.77
CA ILE A 140 8.02 20.32 -19.12
C ILE A 140 7.27 21.64 -19.08
N ILE A 141 6.28 21.76 -18.20
CA ILE A 141 5.48 22.97 -18.05
C ILE A 141 6.40 24.14 -17.64
N ALA A 142 7.28 23.94 -16.67
CA ALA A 142 8.26 24.91 -16.22
C ALA A 142 9.24 25.34 -17.31
N LEU A 143 9.72 24.41 -18.16
CA LEU A 143 10.58 24.74 -19.31
C LEU A 143 9.84 25.56 -20.37
N LEU A 144 8.57 25.24 -20.65
CA LEU A 144 7.72 26.02 -21.57
C LEU A 144 7.47 27.44 -21.03
N LEU A 145 7.20 27.57 -19.73
CA LEU A 145 6.98 28.85 -19.04
C LEU A 145 8.28 29.66 -18.84
N SER A 146 9.42 28.99 -18.69
CA SER A 146 10.75 29.61 -18.65
C SER A 146 11.07 30.32 -19.98
N GLY A 147 10.61 29.75 -21.10
CA GLY A 147 10.67 30.41 -22.42
C GLY A 147 9.90 31.74 -22.49
N TRP A 148 8.98 31.99 -21.56
CA TRP A 148 8.25 33.26 -21.42
C TRP A 148 8.78 34.16 -20.29
N GLY A 149 9.93 33.83 -19.69
CA GLY A 149 10.58 34.63 -18.65
C GLY A 149 10.02 34.44 -17.24
N LEU A 150 9.10 33.48 -17.02
CA LEU A 150 8.56 33.15 -15.69
C LEU A 150 9.43 32.11 -14.98
N LEU A 151 10.59 32.55 -14.47
CA LEU A 151 11.54 31.69 -13.78
C LEU A 151 11.05 31.19 -12.40
N TRP A 152 10.01 31.82 -11.83
CA TRP A 152 9.40 31.42 -10.56
C TRP A 152 8.37 30.29 -10.69
N ALA A 153 7.91 30.00 -11.92
CA ALA A 153 6.88 28.99 -12.15
C ALA A 153 7.37 27.58 -11.77
N ASP A 154 8.64 27.28 -12.03
CA ASP A 154 9.27 25.98 -11.74
C ASP A 154 9.16 25.61 -10.25
N SER A 155 9.60 26.52 -9.37
CA SER A 155 9.56 26.32 -7.92
C SER A 155 8.13 26.19 -7.37
N VAL A 156 7.15 26.89 -7.94
CA VAL A 156 5.74 26.78 -7.52
C VAL A 156 5.15 25.42 -7.91
N PHE A 157 5.42 24.96 -9.14
CA PHE A 157 4.98 23.63 -9.57
C PHE A 157 5.67 22.52 -8.77
N ALA A 158 6.97 22.65 -8.49
CA ALA A 158 7.73 21.71 -7.67
C ALA A 158 7.15 21.59 -6.24
N ILE A 159 6.81 22.71 -5.60
CA ILE A 159 6.14 22.72 -4.28
C ILE A 159 4.77 22.04 -4.37
N GLY A 160 3.98 22.34 -5.40
CA GLY A 160 2.66 21.75 -5.60
C GLY A 160 2.70 20.22 -5.74
N ILE A 161 3.66 19.71 -6.50
CA ILE A 161 3.88 18.26 -6.63
C ILE A 161 4.33 17.68 -5.30
N ALA A 162 5.33 18.25 -4.66
CA ALA A 162 5.87 17.73 -3.41
C ALA A 162 4.78 17.66 -2.32
N ALA A 163 3.87 18.64 -2.25
CA ALA A 163 2.71 18.60 -1.38
C ALA A 163 1.75 17.43 -1.71
N TYR A 164 1.47 17.20 -3.00
CA TYR A 164 0.67 16.05 -3.45
C TYR A 164 1.33 14.72 -3.05
N LEU A 165 2.66 14.61 -3.17
CA LEU A 165 3.42 13.42 -2.79
C LEU A 165 3.37 13.14 -1.30
N ILE A 166 3.54 14.17 -0.47
CA ILE A 166 3.43 14.05 0.98
C ILE A 166 2.06 13.53 1.38
N ILE A 167 0.98 14.08 0.80
CA ILE A 167 -0.40 13.62 1.08
C ILE A 167 -0.58 12.15 0.69
N GLY A 168 -0.08 11.76 -0.49
CA GLY A 168 -0.10 10.37 -0.95
C GLY A 168 0.68 9.44 -0.01
N ALA A 169 1.90 9.84 0.37
CA ALA A 169 2.76 9.07 1.26
C ALA A 169 2.12 8.89 2.64
N ILE A 170 1.55 9.94 3.22
CA ILE A 170 0.82 9.86 4.50
C ILE A 170 -0.35 8.88 4.39
N LYS A 171 -1.12 8.92 3.29
CA LYS A 171 -2.25 8.01 3.08
C LYS A 171 -1.81 6.55 3.03
N ILE A 172 -0.75 6.24 2.27
CA ILE A 172 -0.21 4.88 2.16
C ILE A 172 0.40 4.43 3.48
N GLY A 173 1.19 5.28 4.12
CA GLY A 173 1.78 4.99 5.43
C GLY A 173 0.72 4.73 6.50
N SER A 174 -0.37 5.50 6.51
CA SER A 174 -1.49 5.25 7.42
C SER A 174 -2.21 3.92 7.15
N GLN A 175 -2.39 3.55 5.88
CA GLN A 175 -2.98 2.25 5.51
C GLN A 175 -2.08 1.09 5.93
N ALA A 176 -0.78 1.19 5.67
CA ALA A 176 0.22 0.20 6.05
C ALA A 176 0.32 0.05 7.57
N PHE A 177 0.35 1.17 8.30
CA PHE A 177 0.36 1.18 9.76
C PHE A 177 -0.90 0.53 10.34
N ASN A 178 -2.08 0.86 9.81
CA ASN A 178 -3.34 0.24 10.23
C ASN A 178 -3.37 -1.27 9.97
N SER A 179 -2.82 -1.73 8.85
CA SER A 179 -2.68 -3.17 8.57
C SER A 179 -1.74 -3.86 9.58
N LEU A 180 -0.63 -3.22 9.95
CA LEU A 180 0.28 -3.75 10.99
C LEU A 180 -0.39 -3.84 12.37
N MET A 181 -1.27 -2.89 12.69
CA MET A 181 -2.07 -2.84 13.91
C MET A 181 -3.30 -3.77 13.90
N ASP A 182 -3.42 -4.66 12.90
CA ASP A 182 -4.52 -5.61 12.78
C ASP A 182 -5.91 -4.92 12.79
N ARG A 183 -6.03 -3.81 12.04
CA ARG A 183 -7.30 -3.11 11.86
C ARG A 183 -8.37 -4.05 11.29
N GLU A 184 -9.58 -3.94 11.83
CA GLU A 184 -10.71 -4.74 11.40
C GLU A 184 -11.10 -4.51 9.93
N LEU A 185 -11.71 -5.53 9.34
CA LEU A 185 -12.29 -5.44 8.01
C LEU A 185 -13.42 -4.39 7.96
N PRO A 186 -13.73 -3.83 6.78
CA PRO A 186 -14.82 -2.87 6.63
C PRO A 186 -16.16 -3.41 7.18
N GLU A 187 -16.97 -2.56 7.81
CA GLU A 187 -18.25 -2.95 8.43
C GLU A 187 -19.17 -3.74 7.49
N GLN A 188 -19.20 -3.39 6.20
CA GLN A 188 -19.97 -4.12 5.18
C GLN A 188 -19.52 -5.58 5.06
N THR A 189 -18.21 -5.83 5.12
CA THR A 189 -17.65 -7.19 5.08
C THR A 189 -17.95 -7.93 6.38
N GLN A 190 -17.87 -7.25 7.53
CA GLN A 190 -18.24 -7.84 8.81
C GLN A 190 -19.73 -8.26 8.84
N GLN A 191 -20.64 -7.40 8.37
CA GLN A 191 -22.07 -7.71 8.26
C GLN A 191 -22.33 -8.88 7.30
N GLN A 192 -21.58 -8.96 6.21
CA GLN A 192 -21.64 -10.10 5.29
C GLN A 192 -21.23 -11.40 5.98
N ILE A 193 -20.12 -11.40 6.73
CA ILE A 193 -19.67 -12.56 7.53
C ILE A 193 -20.76 -13.00 8.52
N ILE A 194 -21.34 -12.04 9.26
CA ILE A 194 -22.41 -12.32 10.23
C ILE A 194 -23.62 -12.94 9.55
N THR A 195 -24.02 -12.41 8.40
CA THR A 195 -25.19 -12.88 7.66
C THR A 195 -24.98 -14.29 7.11
N ILE A 196 -23.79 -14.59 6.57
CA ILE A 196 -23.42 -15.92 6.09
C ILE A 196 -23.42 -16.92 7.25
N ALA A 197 -22.73 -16.61 8.34
CA ALA A 197 -22.64 -17.51 9.50
C ALA A 197 -24.01 -17.81 10.12
N LYS A 198 -24.90 -16.80 10.22
CA LYS A 198 -26.26 -16.97 10.73
C LYS A 198 -27.21 -17.70 9.78
N SER A 199 -26.83 -17.89 8.51
CA SER A 199 -27.67 -18.61 7.54
C SER A 199 -27.53 -20.14 7.65
N VAL A 200 -26.51 -20.61 8.36
CA VAL A 200 -26.28 -22.05 8.60
C VAL A 200 -27.24 -22.57 9.66
N ASP A 201 -27.92 -23.67 9.35
CA ASP A 201 -28.87 -24.30 10.26
C ASP A 201 -28.17 -24.79 11.55
N GLY A 202 -28.82 -24.57 12.69
CA GLY A 202 -28.28 -24.86 14.02
C GLY A 202 -27.52 -23.71 14.69
N VAL A 203 -27.14 -22.65 13.97
CA VAL A 203 -26.57 -21.43 14.57
C VAL A 203 -27.67 -20.56 15.16
N ARG A 204 -27.65 -20.34 16.47
CA ARG A 204 -28.65 -19.52 17.19
C ARG A 204 -28.26 -18.05 17.31
N GLY A 205 -26.96 -17.80 17.38
CA GLY A 205 -26.38 -16.49 17.64
C GLY A 205 -24.92 -16.45 17.23
N LEU A 206 -24.37 -15.24 17.26
CA LEU A 206 -22.98 -14.99 16.93
C LEU A 206 -22.52 -13.77 17.71
N HIS A 207 -21.38 -13.90 18.37
CA HIS A 207 -20.70 -12.82 19.07
C HIS A 207 -19.17 -12.95 18.90
N GLY A 208 -18.41 -12.02 19.49
CA GLY A 208 -16.95 -12.10 19.50
C GLY A 208 -16.29 -12.06 18.12
N LEU A 209 -16.94 -11.48 17.10
CA LEU A 209 -16.36 -11.37 15.76
C LEU A 209 -15.10 -10.49 15.81
N ARG A 210 -13.97 -11.09 15.46
CA ARG A 210 -12.68 -10.41 15.28
C ARG A 210 -12.20 -10.68 13.89
N THR A 211 -11.89 -9.61 13.16
CA THR A 211 -11.38 -9.72 11.79
C THR A 211 -10.11 -8.91 11.65
N ARG A 212 -9.19 -9.38 10.80
CA ARG A 212 -7.98 -8.64 10.44
C ARG A 212 -7.48 -9.11 9.07
N GLU A 213 -6.56 -8.37 8.49
CA GLU A 213 -5.98 -8.68 7.18
C GLU A 213 -4.46 -8.55 7.23
N ALA A 214 -3.75 -9.54 6.67
CA ALA A 214 -2.30 -9.47 6.49
C ALA A 214 -1.96 -9.87 5.04
N GLY A 215 -1.56 -8.88 4.24
CA GLY A 215 -1.37 -9.06 2.80
C GLY A 215 -2.67 -9.52 2.14
N PRO A 216 -2.66 -10.61 1.34
CA PRO A 216 -3.87 -11.12 0.68
C PRO A 216 -4.77 -11.98 1.59
N THR A 217 -4.29 -12.37 2.77
CA THR A 217 -4.99 -13.30 3.67
C THR A 217 -5.84 -12.53 4.67
N ARG A 218 -7.12 -12.89 4.75
CA ARG A 218 -8.05 -12.38 5.76
C ARG A 218 -8.17 -13.37 6.89
N PHE A 219 -8.08 -12.90 8.13
CA PHE A 219 -8.29 -13.73 9.31
C PHE A 219 -9.65 -13.40 9.89
N ILE A 220 -10.47 -14.42 10.09
CA ILE A 220 -11.83 -14.31 10.61
C ILE A 220 -11.95 -15.21 11.82
N GLN A 221 -12.16 -14.62 12.99
CA GLN A 221 -12.41 -15.34 14.23
C GLN A 221 -13.80 -14.98 14.72
N LEU A 222 -14.63 -15.97 15.02
CA LEU A 222 -15.98 -15.74 15.50
C LEU A 222 -16.41 -16.80 16.50
N HIS A 223 -17.34 -16.44 17.37
CA HIS A 223 -17.99 -17.36 18.28
C HIS A 223 -19.42 -17.59 17.78
N ILE A 224 -19.79 -18.85 17.58
CA ILE A 224 -21.16 -19.25 17.22
C ILE A 224 -21.88 -19.81 18.44
N GLU A 225 -23.12 -19.42 18.61
CA GLU A 225 -23.96 -19.87 19.71
C GLU A 225 -24.80 -21.07 19.26
N LEU A 226 -24.69 -22.17 19.99
CA LEU A 226 -25.33 -23.45 19.68
C LEU A 226 -26.21 -23.89 20.86
N ASP A 227 -27.10 -24.87 20.61
CA ASP A 227 -27.91 -25.48 21.66
C ASP A 227 -27.04 -26.15 22.74
N ASP A 228 -27.31 -25.84 24.02
CA ASP A 228 -26.53 -26.31 25.18
C ASP A 228 -26.43 -27.85 25.31
N ARG A 229 -27.31 -28.60 24.65
CA ARG A 229 -27.41 -30.07 24.74
C ARG A 229 -26.85 -30.77 23.52
N LEU A 230 -26.29 -30.04 22.56
CA LEU A 230 -25.60 -30.63 21.41
C LEU A 230 -24.38 -31.42 21.88
N SER A 231 -24.16 -32.60 21.28
CA SER A 231 -22.88 -33.28 21.44
C SER A 231 -21.79 -32.50 20.72
N LEU A 232 -20.55 -32.56 21.26
CA LEU A 232 -19.40 -31.89 20.65
C LEU A 232 -19.22 -32.25 19.16
N LEU A 233 -19.49 -33.52 18.79
CA LEU A 233 -19.45 -33.97 17.40
C LEU A 233 -20.44 -33.21 16.49
N LYS A 234 -21.67 -32.97 16.97
CA LYS A 234 -22.69 -32.25 16.19
C LYS A 234 -22.39 -30.75 16.16
N ALA A 235 -21.92 -30.19 17.27
CA ALA A 235 -21.47 -28.80 17.31
C ALA A 235 -20.34 -28.55 16.31
N HIS A 236 -19.34 -29.45 16.28
CA HIS A 236 -18.23 -29.37 15.34
C HIS A 236 -18.70 -29.47 13.89
N ALA A 237 -19.64 -30.37 13.57
CA ALA A 237 -20.22 -30.44 12.22
C ALA A 237 -20.94 -29.14 11.80
N ILE A 238 -21.60 -28.44 12.71
CA ILE A 238 -22.21 -27.13 12.43
C ILE A 238 -21.11 -26.08 12.19
N SER A 239 -20.06 -26.08 13.02
CA SER A 239 -18.89 -25.22 12.86
C SER A 239 -18.22 -25.41 11.49
N ASP A 240 -18.01 -26.65 11.06
CA ASP A 240 -17.45 -26.99 9.75
C ASP A 240 -18.32 -26.46 8.60
N CYS A 241 -19.65 -26.53 8.76
CA CYS A 241 -20.58 -25.95 7.78
C CYS A 241 -20.46 -24.42 7.71
N VAL A 242 -20.33 -23.73 8.86
CA VAL A 242 -20.10 -22.28 8.91
C VAL A 242 -18.79 -21.92 8.25
N GLU A 243 -17.71 -22.63 8.58
CA GLU A 243 -16.40 -22.43 7.97
C GLU A 243 -16.46 -22.63 6.45
N ALA A 244 -17.08 -23.70 5.98
CA ALA A 244 -17.23 -24.00 4.56
C ALA A 244 -18.04 -22.93 3.81
N GLU A 245 -19.12 -22.40 4.38
CA GLU A 245 -19.92 -21.33 3.77
C GLU A 245 -19.16 -20.00 3.71
N LEU A 246 -18.38 -19.67 4.74
CA LEU A 246 -17.51 -18.50 4.74
C LEU A 246 -16.38 -18.66 3.71
N MET A 247 -15.78 -19.85 3.59
CA MET A 247 -14.73 -20.14 2.61
C MET A 247 -15.21 -20.00 1.16
N LYS A 248 -16.50 -20.26 0.85
CA LYS A 248 -17.06 -20.00 -0.49
C LYS A 248 -17.03 -18.52 -0.88
N HIS A 249 -17.19 -17.64 0.10
CA HIS A 249 -17.20 -16.18 -0.11
C HIS A 249 -15.81 -15.56 0.06
N PHE A 250 -14.98 -16.17 0.90
CA PHE A 250 -13.63 -15.72 1.23
C PHE A 250 -12.61 -16.88 1.07
N PRO A 251 -12.30 -17.29 -0.18
CA PRO A 251 -11.54 -18.52 -0.45
C PRO A 251 -10.08 -18.53 0.02
N ALA A 252 -9.52 -17.38 0.38
CA ALA A 252 -8.17 -17.22 0.93
C ALA A 252 -8.18 -16.81 2.42
N ALA A 253 -9.32 -16.94 3.10
CA ALA A 253 -9.40 -16.59 4.51
C ALA A 253 -8.90 -17.73 5.41
N ASP A 254 -8.27 -17.35 6.52
CA ASP A 254 -7.99 -18.22 7.65
C ASP A 254 -9.09 -18.01 8.68
N ILE A 255 -9.89 -19.04 8.94
CA ILE A 255 -11.14 -18.96 9.70
C ILE A 255 -11.03 -19.83 10.93
N ILE A 256 -11.32 -19.26 12.10
CA ILE A 256 -11.41 -19.99 13.36
C ILE A 256 -12.80 -19.73 13.95
N VAL A 257 -13.57 -20.81 14.11
CA VAL A 257 -14.90 -20.77 14.69
C VAL A 257 -14.85 -21.39 16.08
N HIS A 258 -15.13 -20.58 17.10
CA HIS A 258 -15.34 -21.08 18.46
C HIS A 258 -16.81 -21.45 18.66
N MET A 259 -17.05 -22.60 19.31
CA MET A 259 -18.40 -23.12 19.54
C MET A 259 -18.78 -22.85 20.99
N ASP A 260 -19.73 -21.94 21.19
CA ASP A 260 -20.21 -21.60 22.53
C ASP A 260 -21.63 -22.12 22.78
N PRO A 261 -21.89 -22.69 23.96
CA PRO A 261 -23.26 -22.94 24.40
C PRO A 261 -23.95 -21.60 24.68
N GLU A 262 -25.26 -21.55 24.42
CA GLU A 262 -26.11 -20.35 24.59
C GLU A 262 -26.00 -19.73 25.99
N ILE A 263 -25.77 -20.55 27.02
CA ILE A 263 -25.58 -20.08 28.40
C ILE A 263 -24.30 -19.26 28.57
N VAL A 264 -23.19 -19.65 27.93
CA VAL A 264 -21.88 -18.97 28.05
C VAL A 264 -21.91 -17.64 27.29
N ALA A 265 -22.56 -17.60 26.12
CA ALA A 265 -22.71 -16.39 25.33
C ALA A 265 -23.42 -15.25 26.08
N LYS A 266 -24.45 -15.57 26.89
CA LYS A 266 -25.15 -14.59 27.73
C LYS A 266 -24.27 -14.02 28.83
N VAL A 267 -23.31 -14.78 29.33
CA VAL A 267 -22.38 -14.35 30.38
C VAL A 267 -21.26 -13.50 29.79
N GLU A 268 -20.62 -13.94 28.71
CA GLU A 268 -19.53 -13.18 28.08
C GLU A 268 -20.04 -11.88 27.45
N GLY A 269 -21.21 -11.89 26.80
CA GLY A 269 -21.85 -10.69 26.26
C GLY A 269 -22.19 -9.63 27.32
N SER A 270 -22.32 -10.02 28.59
CA SER A 270 -22.53 -9.08 29.71
C SER A 270 -21.26 -8.39 30.21
N ILE A 271 -20.08 -8.93 29.87
CA ILE A 271 -18.76 -8.42 30.29
C ILE A 271 -18.16 -7.49 29.22
N THR A 272 -18.58 -7.62 27.95
CA THR A 272 -18.05 -6.85 26.81
C THR A 272 -18.85 -5.58 26.45
N HIS A 273 -19.84 -5.18 27.27
CA HIS A 273 -20.62 -3.95 27.10
C HIS A 273 -20.38 -2.94 28.22
#